data_AF-A0A3B8WH08-F1
#
_entry.id   AF-A0A3B8WH08-F1
#
_cell.length_a   1.000
_cell.length_b   1.000
_cell.length_c   1.000
_cell.angle_alpha   90.00
_cell.angle_beta   90.00
_cell.angle_gamma   90.00
#
_symmetry.space_group_name_H-M   'P 1'
#
loop_
_entity.id
_entity.type
_entity.pdbx_description
1 polymer ?
#
loop_
_entity_poly.entity_id
_entity_poly.type
_entity_poly.pdbx_seq_one_letter_code
_entity_poly.pdbx_strand_id
1 'polypeptide(L)'
;MRVTKLMIKPLALAVAITSLGVMNAQAAPKDPDKSTMAYEGTPSAVDAESAKIVRSPGAPDLTDAEFEKAKQIYFQRCAGCHGVLR
;
A
#
# COMPACT_ATOMS: atom_id res chain seq x y z
N MET A 1 34.79 -55.90 3.77
CA MET A 1 35.24 -54.54 3.36
C MET A 1 34.23 -53.96 2.40
N ARG A 2 33.97 -52.64 2.51
CA ARG A 2 33.03 -51.82 1.72
C ARG A 2 31.56 -52.08 2.09
N VAL A 3 30.92 -51.29 2.97
CA VAL A 3 30.59 -49.85 2.81
C VAL A 3 30.00 -49.68 1.41
N THR A 4 28.71 -49.39 1.22
CA THR A 4 28.11 -48.05 1.22
C THR A 4 26.61 -48.31 0.90
N LYS A 5 25.65 -48.04 1.80
CA LYS A 5 24.98 -46.73 1.93
C LYS A 5 24.26 -46.31 0.64
N LEU A 6 23.04 -46.81 0.37
CA LEU A 6 22.10 -46.09 -0.50
C LEU A 6 20.63 -46.54 -0.45
N MET A 7 20.07 -46.88 0.71
CA MET A 7 18.64 -47.22 0.81
C MET A 7 18.04 -46.70 2.13
N ILE A 8 18.25 -45.40 2.43
CA ILE A 8 17.63 -44.74 3.59
C ILE A 8 16.89 -43.49 3.09
N LYS A 9 15.56 -43.61 3.00
CA LYS A 9 14.52 -42.56 3.19
C LYS A 9 14.43 -41.42 2.15
N PRO A 10 13.45 -41.44 1.22
CA PRO A 10 12.95 -40.21 0.61
C PRO A 10 11.84 -39.64 1.52
N LEU A 11 12.20 -39.12 2.69
CA LEU A 11 11.25 -38.41 3.56
C LEU A 11 11.94 -37.27 4.33
N ALA A 12 12.93 -36.63 3.72
CA ALA A 12 13.64 -35.51 4.31
C ALA A 12 14.07 -34.46 3.27
N LEU A 13 13.28 -34.30 2.20
CA LEU A 13 13.44 -33.20 1.26
C LEU A 13 12.09 -32.52 1.00
N ALA A 14 11.42 -32.13 2.09
CA ALA A 14 10.21 -31.30 2.06
C ALA A 14 10.30 -30.10 3.01
N VAL A 15 11.50 -29.74 3.49
CA VAL A 15 11.71 -28.64 4.45
C VAL A 15 12.92 -27.79 4.03
N ALA A 16 12.87 -27.19 2.84
CA ALA A 16 13.91 -26.24 2.42
C ALA A 16 13.43 -25.18 1.41
N ILE A 17 12.14 -24.82 1.39
CA ILE A 17 11.63 -23.72 0.53
C ILE A 17 10.75 -22.72 1.32
N THR A 18 10.90 -22.65 2.65
CA THR A 18 10.21 -21.65 3.49
C THR A 18 11.16 -20.53 3.91
N SER A 19 11.87 -19.93 2.95
CA SER A 19 12.73 -18.76 3.21
C SER A 19 12.27 -17.48 2.48
N LEU A 20 11.11 -17.48 1.81
CA LEU A 20 10.43 -16.24 1.44
C LEU A 20 9.59 -15.76 2.62
N GLY A 21 10.14 -14.85 3.42
CA GLY A 21 9.39 -14.20 4.49
C GLY A 21 10.21 -13.31 5.41
N VAL A 22 11.26 -12.64 4.92
CA VAL A 22 11.83 -11.51 5.66
C VAL A 22 10.86 -10.34 5.50
N MET A 23 9.95 -10.21 6.47
CA MET A 23 9.19 -8.98 6.67
C MET A 23 10.19 -7.87 6.93
N ASN A 24 10.29 -6.92 6.00
CA ASN A 24 10.94 -5.63 6.24
C ASN A 24 10.12 -4.90 7.30
N ALA A 25 10.46 -5.08 8.58
CA ALA A 25 10.07 -4.14 9.62
C ALA A 25 10.89 -2.87 9.39
N GLN A 26 10.30 -1.91 8.65
CA GLN A 26 10.83 -0.56 8.63
C GLN A 26 10.81 -0.06 10.07
N ALA A 27 11.99 0.12 10.66
CA ALA A 27 12.11 0.73 11.97
C ALA A 27 11.62 2.17 11.83
N ALA A 28 10.38 2.43 12.26
CA ALA A 28 9.92 3.78 12.49
C ALA A 28 10.94 4.44 13.44
N PRO A 29 11.41 5.68 13.15
CA PRO A 29 12.30 6.39 14.05
C PRO A 29 11.64 6.44 15.44
N LYS A 30 12.44 6.15 16.48
CA LYS A 30 11.97 6.07 17.88
C LYS A 30 11.48 7.43 18.42
N ASP A 31 11.84 8.51 17.73
CA ASP A 31 11.27 9.84 17.85
C ASP A 31 10.97 10.35 16.45
N PRO A 32 9.77 10.09 15.91
CA PRO A 32 9.36 10.77 14.70
C PRO A 32 9.13 12.25 15.07
N ASP A 33 9.66 13.16 14.26
CA ASP A 33 9.35 14.58 14.42
C ASP A 33 7.83 14.73 14.48
N LYS A 34 7.32 15.30 15.58
CA LYS A 34 5.87 15.47 15.78
C LYS A 34 5.23 16.28 14.65
N SER A 35 6.04 17.07 13.94
CA SER A 35 5.62 17.79 12.74
C SER A 35 5.27 16.86 11.57
N THR A 36 5.99 15.75 11.39
CA THR A 36 5.77 14.81 10.28
C THR A 36 4.62 13.86 10.56
N MET A 37 4.43 13.44 11.83
CA MET A 37 3.35 12.53 12.22
C MET A 37 1.95 13.14 12.16
N ALA A 38 1.84 14.47 12.23
CA ALA A 38 0.56 15.16 12.14
C ALA A 38 0.11 15.42 10.68
N TYR A 39 1.04 15.34 9.72
CA TYR A 39 0.76 15.66 8.32
C TYR A 39 0.58 14.41 7.44
N GLU A 40 1.12 13.26 7.85
CA GLU A 40 0.90 12.01 7.12
C GLU A 40 -0.48 11.44 7.46
N GLY A 41 -1.46 11.77 6.62
CA GLY A 41 -2.75 11.08 6.62
C GLY A 41 -2.56 9.58 6.37
N THR A 42 -3.51 8.75 6.85
CA THR A 42 -3.46 7.31 6.59
C THR A 42 -3.37 7.04 5.08
N PRO A 43 -2.44 6.19 4.61
CA PRO A 43 -2.32 5.87 3.20
C PRO A 43 -3.66 5.41 2.63
N SER A 44 -4.15 6.07 1.58
CA SER A 44 -5.36 5.61 0.89
C SER A 44 -5.08 4.29 0.19
N ALA A 45 -5.99 3.32 0.34
CA ALA A 45 -5.89 2.00 -0.28
C ALA A 45 -6.24 1.97 -1.78
N VAL A 46 -6.35 3.14 -2.40
CA VAL A 46 -6.81 3.34 -3.79
C VAL A 46 -6.02 4.45 -4.46
N ASP A 47 -5.78 4.29 -5.75
CA ASP A 47 -4.98 5.21 -6.54
C ASP A 47 -5.71 6.53 -6.80
N ALA A 48 -5.02 7.65 -6.65
CA ALA A 48 -5.59 8.97 -6.90
C ALA A 48 -6.00 9.17 -8.36
N GLU A 49 -5.27 8.54 -9.28
CA GLU A 49 -5.53 8.50 -10.72
C GLU A 49 -6.84 7.79 -11.07
N SER A 50 -7.35 6.93 -10.18
CA SER A 50 -8.60 6.23 -10.40
C SER A 50 -9.84 7.10 -10.20
N ALA A 51 -9.71 8.25 -9.53
CA ALA A 51 -10.81 9.19 -9.31
C ALA A 51 -11.17 9.92 -10.62
N LYS A 52 -12.36 9.60 -11.15
CA LYS A 52 -12.89 10.18 -12.40
C LYS A 52 -13.95 11.23 -12.10
N ILE A 53 -14.15 12.15 -13.06
CA ILE A 53 -15.25 13.10 -12.99
C ILE A 53 -16.58 12.34 -13.11
N VAL A 54 -17.47 12.55 -12.13
CA VAL A 54 -18.83 12.01 -12.13
C VAL A 54 -19.78 13.19 -12.17
N ARG A 55 -20.62 13.24 -13.22
CA ARG A 55 -21.64 14.26 -13.42
C ARG A 55 -22.94 13.78 -12.76
N SER A 56 -23.33 14.41 -11.66
CA SER A 56 -24.48 13.99 -10.84
C SER A 56 -25.61 15.03 -10.90
N PRO A 57 -26.89 14.61 -10.98
CA PRO A 57 -28.02 15.55 -10.94
C PRO A 57 -27.98 16.43 -9.69
N GLY A 58 -28.06 17.75 -9.87
CA GLY A 58 -28.05 18.73 -8.76
C GLY A 58 -26.67 19.18 -8.31
N ALA A 59 -25.58 18.59 -8.82
CA ALA A 59 -24.23 19.13 -8.67
C ALA A 59 -23.93 20.16 -9.78
N PRO A 60 -23.23 21.26 -9.48
CA PRO A 60 -22.69 22.13 -10.52
C PRO A 60 -21.70 21.36 -11.40
N ASP A 61 -21.79 21.52 -12.71
CA ASP A 61 -20.84 20.93 -13.64
C ASP A 61 -19.48 21.62 -13.52
N LEU A 62 -18.42 20.80 -13.39
CA LEU A 62 -17.04 21.25 -13.49
C LEU A 62 -16.49 20.93 -14.89
N THR A 63 -15.66 21.83 -15.38
CA THR A 63 -14.76 21.53 -16.50
C THR A 63 -13.69 20.52 -16.05
N ASP A 64 -13.06 19.83 -17.01
CA ASP A 64 -12.03 18.84 -16.70
C ASP A 64 -10.84 19.49 -15.96
N ALA A 65 -10.46 20.70 -16.35
CA ALA A 65 -9.37 21.45 -15.70
C ALA A 65 -9.70 21.81 -14.24
N GLU A 66 -10.95 22.20 -13.96
CA GLU A 66 -11.40 22.48 -12.60
C GLU A 66 -11.44 21.22 -11.74
N PHE A 67 -11.91 20.11 -12.30
CA PHE A 67 -11.93 18.82 -11.61
C PHE A 67 -10.52 18.32 -11.28
N GLU A 68 -9.58 18.38 -12.22
CA GLU A 68 -8.20 17.95 -11.99
C GLU A 68 -7.53 18.79 -10.88
N LYS A 69 -7.75 20.11 -10.88
CA LYS A 69 -7.27 20.99 -9.82
C LYS A 69 -7.89 20.64 -8.46
N ALA A 70 -9.19 20.42 -8.41
CA ALA A 70 -9.88 20.05 -7.17
C ALA A 70 -9.43 18.68 -6.65
N LYS A 71 -9.25 17.69 -7.54
CA LYS A 71 -8.75 16.35 -7.24
C LYS A 71 -7.36 16.42 -6.59
N GLN A 72 -6.44 17.19 -7.17
CA GLN A 72 -5.11 17.39 -6.62
C GLN A 72 -5.17 17.94 -5.18
N ILE A 73 -5.98 18.98 -4.94
CA ILE A 73 -6.14 19.57 -3.60
C ILE A 73 -6.72 18.55 -2.62
N TYR A 74 -7.75 17.81 -3.03
CA TYR A 74 -8.42 16.82 -2.19
C TYR A 74 -7.45 15.74 -1.72
N PHE A 75 -6.63 15.18 -2.60
CA PHE A 75 -5.65 14.15 -2.22
C PHE A 75 -4.52 14.69 -1.34
N GLN A 76 -4.11 15.94 -1.53
CA GLN A 76 -3.06 16.56 -0.72
C GLN A 76 -3.55 16.98 0.68
N ARG A 77 -4.85 17.30 0.84
CA ARG A 77 -5.33 17.95 2.07
C ARG A 77 -6.54 17.32 2.76
N CYS A 78 -7.33 16.50 2.06
CA CYS A 78 -8.62 16.02 2.55
C CYS A 78 -8.66 14.49 2.69
N ALA A 79 -8.04 13.76 1.76
CA ALA A 79 -8.16 12.30 1.68
C ALA A 79 -7.63 11.56 2.91
N GLY A 80 -6.70 12.17 3.65
CA GLY A 80 -6.16 11.61 4.89
C GLY A 80 -7.21 11.40 5.99
N CYS A 81 -8.27 12.22 6.03
CA CYS A 81 -9.34 12.13 7.04
C CYS A 81 -10.69 11.71 6.46
N HIS A 82 -10.96 12.05 5.18
CA HIS A 82 -12.26 11.79 4.54
C HIS A 82 -12.28 10.55 3.63
N GLY A 83 -11.12 9.91 3.43
CA GLY A 83 -10.98 8.84 2.44
C GLY A 83 -10.90 9.38 1.01
N VAL A 84 -10.97 8.51 0.03
CA VAL A 84 -10.84 8.87 -1.39
C VAL A 84 -12.16 9.26 -2.06
N LEU A 85 -12.06 10.07 -3.11
CA LEU A 85 -13.16 10.36 -4.03
C LEU A 85 -13.52 9.07 -4.78
N ARG A 86 -14.79 8.67 -4.71
CA ARG A 86 -15.38 7.52 -5.41
C ARG A 86 -16.72 7.92 -6.01
#